data_AF-A0A2V6B5G4-F1
#
_entry.id   AF-A0A2V6B5G4-F1
#
_cell.length_a   1.000
_cell.length_b   1.000
_cell.length_c   1.000
_cell.angle_alpha   90.00
_cell.angle_beta   90.00
_cell.angle_gamma   90.00
#
_symmetry.space_group_name_H-M   'P 1'
#
loop_
_entity.id
_entity.type
_entity.pdbx_description
1 polymer ?
#
loop_
_entity_poly.entity_id
_entity_poly.type
_entity_poly.pdbx_seq_one_letter_code
_entity_poly.pdbx_strand_id
1 'polypeptide(L)'
;MKHLVLAIIIALAGNYLAATDSEGAGLQLKQTISLPGVEGRIDHLDLDAANERLFVCALGNNTVEVLDLRKGERVRTISGLGSPQGLVYIWRTRS
;
A
#
# COMPACT_ATOMS: atom_id res chain seq x y z
N MET A 1 -56.73 -2.78 -10.10
CA MET A 1 -56.08 -4.06 -9.71
C MET A 1 -54.73 -4.25 -10.40
N LYS A 2 -54.67 -4.36 -11.74
CA LYS A 2 -53.42 -4.63 -12.51
C LYS A 2 -52.33 -3.55 -12.33
N HIS A 3 -52.72 -2.28 -12.38
CA HIS A 3 -51.82 -1.14 -12.18
C HIS A 3 -51.33 -0.99 -10.73
N LEU A 4 -52.11 -1.49 -9.75
CA LEU A 4 -51.75 -1.47 -8.34
C LEU A 4 -50.64 -2.51 -8.04
N VAL A 5 -50.76 -3.69 -8.64
CA VAL A 5 -49.74 -4.75 -8.56
C VAL A 5 -48.42 -4.30 -9.21
N LEU A 6 -48.50 -3.63 -10.36
CA LEU A 6 -47.30 -3.10 -11.02
C LEU A 6 -46.59 -2.01 -10.19
N ALA A 7 -47.36 -1.11 -9.55
CA ALA A 7 -46.80 -0.09 -8.67
C ALA A 7 -46.11 -0.68 -7.42
N ILE A 8 -46.69 -1.74 -6.84
CA ILE A 8 -46.10 -2.47 -5.71
C ILE A 8 -44.80 -3.16 -6.15
N ILE A 9 -44.75 -3.80 -7.32
CA ILE A 9 -43.54 -4.44 -7.85
C ILE A 9 -42.42 -3.42 -8.09
N ILE A 10 -42.76 -2.25 -8.66
CA ILE A 10 -41.78 -1.17 -8.91
C ILE A 10 -41.24 -0.61 -7.57
N ALA A 11 -42.11 -0.40 -6.58
CA ALA A 11 -41.70 0.09 -5.26
C ALA A 11 -40.80 -0.91 -4.51
N LEU A 12 -41.12 -2.21 -4.59
CA LEU A 12 -40.29 -3.28 -4.03
C LEU A 12 -38.93 -3.39 -4.74
N ALA A 13 -38.89 -3.30 -6.07
CA ALA A 13 -37.63 -3.34 -6.82
C ALA A 13 -36.73 -2.12 -6.57
N GLY A 14 -37.31 -0.93 -6.39
CA GLY A 14 -36.57 0.29 -6.05
C GLY A 14 -35.85 0.22 -4.70
N ASN A 15 -36.41 -0.52 -3.74
CA ASN A 15 -35.84 -0.65 -2.39
C ASN A 15 -34.66 -1.63 -2.31
N TYR A 16 -34.50 -2.54 -3.29
CA TYR A 16 -33.34 -3.43 -3.39
C TYR A 16 -32.10 -2.78 -4.01
N LEU A 17 -32.26 -1.65 -4.71
CA LEU A 17 -31.15 -0.95 -5.37
C LEU A 17 -30.43 0.08 -4.47
N ALA A 18 -30.97 0.36 -3.28
CA ALA A 18 -30.47 1.41 -2.38
C ALA A 18 -29.51 0.90 -1.27
N ALA A 19 -29.17 -0.39 -1.26
CA ALA A 19 -28.22 -0.96 -0.33
C ALA A 19 -26.93 -1.37 -1.07
N THR A 20 -26.19 -0.39 -1.57
CA THR A 20 -24.76 -0.58 -1.81
C THR A 20 -24.07 -0.13 -0.54
N ASP A 21 -23.76 -1.07 0.36
CA ASP A 21 -22.83 -0.79 1.44
C ASP A 21 -21.57 -0.19 0.82
N SER A 22 -21.14 0.96 1.33
CA SER A 22 -19.83 1.53 1.03
C SER A 22 -18.73 0.71 1.73
N GLU A 23 -18.68 -0.60 1.46
CA GLU A 23 -17.58 -1.51 1.79
C GLU A 23 -16.29 -1.20 0.99
N GLY A 24 -16.32 -0.20 0.10
CA GLY A 24 -15.29 0.03 -0.92
C GLY A 24 -14.22 1.08 -0.62
N ALA A 25 -14.11 1.63 0.59
CA ALA A 25 -13.15 2.72 0.89
C ALA A 25 -12.08 2.36 1.95
N GLY A 26 -11.85 1.06 2.19
CA GLY A 26 -10.78 0.59 3.06
C GLY A 26 -9.45 0.43 2.30
N LEU A 27 -8.32 0.57 3.01
CA LEU A 27 -7.02 0.18 2.47
C LEU A 27 -7.04 -1.32 2.14
N GLN A 28 -6.76 -1.65 0.88
CA GLN A 28 -6.63 -3.02 0.42
C GLN A 28 -5.15 -3.41 0.38
N LEU A 29 -4.84 -4.63 0.80
CA LEU A 29 -3.50 -5.18 0.64
C LEU A 29 -3.20 -5.31 -0.86
N LYS A 30 -2.36 -4.41 -1.37
CA LYS A 30 -1.97 -4.41 -2.79
C LYS A 30 -0.91 -5.45 -3.12
N GLN A 31 0.08 -5.61 -2.24
CA GLN A 31 1.23 -6.47 -2.46
C GLN A 31 1.96 -6.79 -1.14
N THR A 32 2.64 -7.93 -1.12
CA THR A 32 3.58 -8.34 -0.07
C THR A 32 4.93 -8.61 -0.72
N ILE A 33 5.97 -7.93 -0.25
CA ILE A 33 7.34 -8.08 -0.74
C ILE A 33 8.16 -8.81 0.32
N SER A 34 8.65 -10.01 -0.01
CA SER A 34 9.49 -10.79 0.90
C SER A 34 10.88 -10.15 1.03
N LEU A 35 11.40 -10.09 2.27
CA LEU A 35 12.75 -9.59 2.57
C LEU A 35 13.62 -10.71 3.18
N PRO A 36 14.05 -11.71 2.38
CA PRO A 36 14.82 -12.83 2.90
C PRO A 36 16.16 -12.34 3.47
N GLY A 37 16.51 -12.87 4.64
CA GLY A 37 17.73 -12.51 5.37
C GLY A 37 17.66 -11.16 6.10
N VAL A 38 16.53 -10.45 6.08
CA VAL A 38 16.28 -9.36 7.03
C VAL A 38 15.79 -9.96 8.35
N GLU A 39 16.47 -9.60 9.43
CA GLU A 39 16.26 -10.10 10.77
C GLU A 39 15.93 -8.95 11.73
N GLY A 40 15.27 -9.28 12.84
CA GLY A 40 14.91 -8.30 13.84
C GLY A 40 13.88 -7.29 13.35
N ARG A 41 14.05 -6.02 13.75
CA ARG A 41 13.08 -4.95 13.50
C ARG A 41 13.38 -4.20 12.20
N ILE A 42 12.33 -3.89 11.47
CA ILE A 42 12.32 -2.73 10.56
C ILE A 42 11.92 -1.48 11.36
N ASP A 43 12.45 -0.33 10.97
CA ASP A 43 12.16 0.95 11.63
C ASP A 43 11.53 1.94 10.63
N HIS A 44 12.26 2.98 10.22
CA HIS A 44 11.77 3.98 9.26
C HIS A 44 11.71 3.46 7.81
N LEU A 45 10.77 4.00 7.04
CA LEU A 45 10.70 3.84 5.59
C LEU A 45 10.35 5.17 4.92
N ASP A 46 10.85 5.39 3.70
CA ASP A 46 10.48 6.57 2.90
C ASP A 46 10.38 6.22 1.41
N LEU A 47 9.60 7.00 0.68
CA LEU A 47 9.11 6.69 -0.66
C LEU A 47 9.69 7.65 -1.71
N ASP A 48 10.33 7.08 -2.72
CA ASP A 48 10.54 7.73 -4.00
C ASP A 48 9.35 7.44 -4.92
N ALA A 49 8.31 8.27 -4.80
CA ALA A 49 7.04 8.05 -5.51
C ALA A 49 7.20 8.15 -7.04
N ALA A 50 8.12 8.99 -7.52
CA ALA A 50 8.33 9.21 -8.95
C ALA A 50 8.92 7.97 -9.65
N ASN A 51 9.78 7.23 -8.96
CA ASN A 51 10.38 6.01 -9.50
C ASN A 51 9.83 4.73 -8.87
N GLU A 52 8.83 4.84 -8.00
CA GLU A 52 8.18 3.73 -7.29
C GLU A 52 9.20 2.86 -6.54
N ARG A 53 10.08 3.51 -5.76
CA ARG A 53 11.04 2.82 -4.89
C ARG A 53 10.74 3.10 -3.43
N LEU A 54 10.78 2.06 -2.61
CA LEU A 54 10.67 2.17 -1.16
C LEU A 54 12.02 1.88 -0.52
N PHE A 55 12.42 2.72 0.42
CA PHE A 55 13.62 2.53 1.23
C PHE A 55 13.17 2.10 2.63
N VAL A 56 13.75 1.03 3.18
CA VAL A 56 13.36 0.47 4.48
C VAL A 56 14.60 0.26 5.34
N CYS A 57 14.64 0.88 6.52
CA CYS A 57 15.66 0.61 7.53
C CYS A 57 15.47 -0.79 8.13
N ALA A 58 16.41 -1.69 7.89
CA ALA A 58 16.51 -2.98 8.56
C ALA A 58 17.51 -2.87 9.72
N LEU A 59 16.99 -2.51 10.90
CA LEU A 59 17.79 -2.21 12.09
C LEU A 59 18.66 -3.39 12.51
N GLY A 60 18.09 -4.60 12.56
CA GLY A 60 18.82 -5.80 12.98
C GLY A 60 19.99 -6.17 12.06
N ASN A 61 19.92 -5.75 10.79
CA ASN A 61 20.92 -6.04 9.77
C ASN A 61 21.94 -4.92 9.58
N ASN A 62 21.71 -3.76 10.21
CA ASN A 62 22.47 -2.55 9.96
C ASN A 62 22.51 -2.18 8.47
N THR A 63 21.34 -2.29 7.81
CA THR A 63 21.17 -2.04 6.37
C THR A 63 19.95 -1.17 6.07
N VAL A 64 19.92 -0.63 4.85
CA VAL A 64 18.70 -0.13 4.21
C VAL A 64 18.40 -0.99 2.99
N GLU A 65 17.21 -1.56 2.95
CA GLU A 65 16.71 -2.31 1.80
C GLU A 65 16.02 -1.35 0.83
N VAL A 66 16.37 -1.43 -0.46
CA VAL A 66 15.74 -0.67 -1.54
C VAL A 66 14.86 -1.61 -2.34
N LEU A 67 13.57 -1.32 -2.35
CA LEU A 67 12.54 -2.14 -2.99
C LEU A 67 12.03 -1.43 -4.24
N ASP A 68 11.87 -2.17 -5.33
CA ASP A 68 11.15 -1.74 -6.52
C ASP A 68 9.69 -2.17 -6.35
N LEU A 69 8.79 -1.19 -6.22
CA LEU A 69 7.37 -1.44 -5.96
C LEU A 69 6.59 -1.86 -7.20
N ARG A 70 7.14 -1.66 -8.41
CA ARG A 70 6.53 -2.16 -9.66
C ARG A 70 6.79 -3.64 -9.83
N LYS A 71 8.03 -4.05 -9.55
CA LYS A 71 8.46 -5.46 -9.62
C LYS A 71 8.08 -6.27 -8.39
N GLY A 72 7.84 -5.60 -7.25
CA GLY A 72 7.53 -6.26 -5.99
C GLY A 72 8.74 -6.99 -5.40
N GLU A 73 9.95 -6.46 -5.58
CA GLU A 73 11.19 -7.14 -5.17
C GLU A 73 12.22 -6.18 -4.56
N ARG A 74 13.12 -6.73 -3.74
CA ARG A 74 14.32 -6.02 -3.30
C ARG A 74 15.31 -5.92 -4.45
N VAL A 75 15.68 -4.69 -4.82
CA VAL A 75 16.63 -4.42 -5.91
C VAL A 75 18.03 -4.05 -5.42
N ARG A 76 18.17 -3.64 -4.15
CA ARG A 76 19.47 -3.32 -3.56
C ARG A 76 19.43 -3.39 -2.04
N THR A 77 20.58 -3.70 -1.44
CA THR A 77 20.85 -3.52 -0.01
C THR A 77 21.97 -2.50 0.14
N ILE A 78 21.79 -1.51 1.01
CA ILE A 78 22.81 -0.55 1.42
C ILE A 78 23.34 -1.04 2.77
N SER A 79 24.62 -1.43 2.81
CA SER A 79 25.29 -1.99 3.99
C SER A 79 26.33 -1.04 4.58
N GLY A 80 26.94 -1.46 5.69
CA GLY A 80 27.95 -0.66 6.40
C GLY A 80 27.36 0.46 7.25
N LEU A 81 26.07 0.36 7.59
CA LEU A 81 25.42 1.29 8.50
C LEU A 81 25.63 0.83 9.95
N GLY A 82 25.33 1.69 10.91
CA GLY A 82 25.47 1.37 12.34
C GLY A 82 24.21 0.76 12.92
N SER A 83 23.15 1.56 13.05
CA SER A 83 21.80 1.14 13.46
C SER A 83 20.84 2.12 12.80
N PRO A 84 20.48 1.90 11.52
CA PRO A 84 19.68 2.86 10.77
C PRO A 84 18.25 2.87 11.32
N GLN A 85 17.81 4.03 11.81
CA GLN A 85 16.49 4.23 12.41
C GLN A 85 15.73 5.42 11.83
N GLY A 86 16.40 6.20 10.98
CA GLY A 86 15.81 7.33 10.27
C GLY A 86 16.43 7.40 8.88
N LEU A 87 15.59 7.69 7.88
CA LEU A 87 16.00 7.93 6.52
C LEU A 87 15.05 8.95 5.90
N VAL A 88 15.53 9.73 4.93
CA VAL A 88 14.68 10.63 4.14
C VAL A 88 15.09 10.53 2.68
N TYR A 89 14.11 10.33 1.81
CA TYR A 89 14.27 10.47 0.37
C TYR A 89 14.04 11.94 0.00
N ILE A 90 15.08 12.58 -0.52
CA ILE A 90 14.99 13.95 -1.02
C ILE A 90 14.89 13.87 -2.54
N TRP A 91 13.72 14.22 -3.07
CA TRP A 91 13.56 14.39 -4.51
C TRP A 91 14.41 15.58 -4.98
N ARG A 92 15.01 15.47 -6.17
CA ARG A 92 15.86 16.54 -6.70
C ARG A 92 15.00 17.75 -7.07
N THR A 93 15.05 18.81 -6.28
CA THR A 93 14.67 20.16 -6.71
C THR A 93 15.71 20.64 -7.73
N ARG A 94 15.27 21.03 -8.93
CA ARG A 94 16.16 21.73 -9.87
C ARG A 94 16.46 23.11 -9.28
N SER A 95 17.75 23.43 -9.11
CA SER A 95 18.26 24.78 -8.88
C SER A 95 18.24 25.59 -10.17
#